data_AF-A0A2E7SQ80-F1
#
_entry.id   AF-A0A2E7SQ80-F1
#
_cell.length_a   1.000
_cell.length_b   1.000
_cell.length_c   1.000
_cell.angle_alpha   90.00
_cell.angle_beta   90.00
_cell.angle_gamma   90.00
#
_symmetry.space_group_name_H-M   'P 1'
#
loop_
_entity.id
_entity.type
_entity.pdbx_description
1 polymer ?
#
loop_
_entity_poly.entity_id
_entity_poly.type
_entity_poly.pdbx_seq_one_letter_code
_entity_poly.pdbx_strand_id
1 'polypeptide(L)'
;MNPYNRPQAGAPIPSDGPANPYAKVNAYQSTSVNTSSPSDLVLMLYDGIIRFLNNAKGGFDLEDPADFHQVINGNIQKAQAIIRELRSSLDMDKATEFGETMAGLYDYFDRRLQEANMDKKPDPIDEVIGRVQTIRDAWEEMVRRELKNVSSKEEGGESTEVGTLDISG
;
A
#
# COMPACT_ATOMS: atom_id res chain seq x y z
N MET A 1 -53.43 -29.40 10.68
CA MET A 1 -53.42 -28.18 9.85
C MET A 1 -52.45 -27.18 10.48
N ASN A 2 -51.34 -26.87 9.80
CA ASN A 2 -50.30 -25.97 10.30
C ASN A 2 -50.66 -24.51 9.95
N PRO A 3 -50.74 -23.56 10.89
CA PRO A 3 -51.25 -22.20 10.64
C PRO A 3 -50.27 -21.21 9.98
N TYR A 4 -49.17 -21.65 9.38
CA TYR A 4 -48.19 -20.79 8.72
C TYR A 4 -48.10 -21.03 7.21
N ASN A 5 -49.20 -20.80 6.49
CA ASN A 5 -49.18 -20.71 5.03
C ASN A 5 -49.66 -19.31 4.61
N ARG A 6 -48.73 -18.41 4.27
CA ARG A 6 -49.01 -17.09 3.69
C ARG A 6 -48.66 -17.15 2.20
N PRO A 7 -49.55 -16.68 1.29
CA PRO A 7 -49.24 -16.66 -0.14
C PRO A 7 -48.08 -15.70 -0.45
N GLN A 8 -47.08 -16.20 -1.19
CA GLN A 8 -46.01 -15.41 -1.79
C GLN A 8 -46.47 -14.91 -3.17
N ALA A 9 -46.32 -13.61 -3.45
CA ALA A 9 -45.91 -13.04 -4.75
C ALA A 9 -46.13 -11.51 -4.75
N GLY A 10 -45.13 -10.75 -4.29
CA GLY A 10 -44.96 -9.34 -4.65
C GLY A 10 -43.85 -9.24 -5.71
N ALA A 11 -44.11 -8.53 -6.79
CA ALA A 11 -43.19 -8.31 -7.91
C ALA A 11 -41.83 -7.73 -7.46
N PRO A 12 -40.73 -7.93 -8.22
CA PRO A 12 -39.44 -7.35 -7.89
C PRO A 12 -39.51 -5.82 -7.95
N ILE A 13 -39.13 -5.18 -6.84
CA ILE A 13 -38.93 -3.73 -6.72
C ILE A 13 -37.65 -3.36 -7.50
N PRO A 14 -37.68 -2.43 -8.47
CA PRO A 14 -36.48 -1.98 -9.19
C PRO A 14 -35.52 -1.25 -8.23
N SER A 15 -34.25 -1.64 -8.20
CA SER A 15 -33.22 -1.05 -7.35
C SER A 15 -32.51 0.14 -8.02
N ASP A 16 -33.21 1.25 -8.24
CA ASP A 16 -32.59 2.51 -8.69
C ASP A 16 -32.29 3.44 -7.49
N GLY A 17 -31.51 2.91 -6.53
CA GLY A 17 -30.93 3.71 -5.45
C GLY A 17 -29.58 4.34 -5.88
N PRO A 18 -29.21 5.53 -5.37
CA PRO A 18 -27.99 6.21 -5.80
C PRO A 18 -26.74 5.34 -5.55
N ALA A 19 -25.91 5.21 -6.59
CA ALA A 19 -24.69 4.41 -6.58
C ALA A 19 -23.85 4.70 -5.34
N ASN A 20 -23.61 3.65 -4.53
CA ASN A 20 -22.82 3.73 -3.32
C ASN A 20 -21.39 4.27 -3.64
N PRO A 21 -21.02 5.47 -3.17
CA PRO A 21 -19.71 6.07 -3.47
C PRO A 21 -18.54 5.23 -2.92
N TYR A 22 -18.78 4.38 -1.91
CA TYR A 22 -17.79 3.45 -1.38
C TYR A 22 -17.50 2.28 -2.34
N ALA A 23 -18.45 1.91 -3.22
CA ALA A 23 -18.24 0.85 -4.20
C ALA A 23 -17.23 1.27 -5.29
N LYS A 24 -17.20 2.56 -5.65
CA LYS A 24 -16.22 3.09 -6.61
C LYS A 24 -14.81 3.10 -6.03
N VAL A 25 -14.64 3.55 -4.78
CA VAL A 25 -13.33 3.56 -4.10
C VAL A 25 -12.74 2.15 -3.99
N ASN A 26 -13.55 1.16 -3.63
CA ASN A 26 -13.12 -0.24 -3.55
C ASN A 26 -12.76 -0.82 -4.93
N ALA A 27 -13.49 -0.44 -5.98
CA ALA A 27 -13.18 -0.88 -7.35
C ALA A 27 -11.84 -0.30 -7.85
N TYR A 28 -11.55 0.99 -7.61
CA TYR A 28 -10.26 1.58 -7.99
C TYR A 28 -9.08 0.99 -7.22
N GLN A 29 -9.23 0.76 -5.90
CA GLN A 29 -8.20 0.09 -5.09
C GLN A 29 -7.94 -1.34 -5.59
N SER A 30 -9.01 -2.09 -5.89
CA SER A 30 -8.91 -3.46 -6.41
C SER A 30 -8.27 -3.52 -7.80
N THR A 31 -8.61 -2.62 -8.73
CA THR A 31 -8.03 -2.61 -10.07
C THR A 31 -6.56 -2.17 -10.09
N SER A 32 -6.19 -1.21 -9.24
CA SER A 32 -4.79 -0.79 -9.08
C SER A 32 -3.93 -1.95 -8.60
N VAL A 33 -4.33 -2.65 -7.52
CA VAL A 33 -3.58 -3.79 -6.98
C VAL A 33 -3.39 -4.91 -8.00
N ASN A 34 -4.37 -5.15 -8.88
CA ASN A 34 -4.31 -6.22 -9.88
C ASN A 34 -3.45 -5.91 -11.12
N THR A 35 -3.03 -4.65 -11.31
CA THR A 35 -2.25 -4.22 -12.49
C THR A 35 -0.90 -3.59 -12.13
N SER A 36 -0.66 -3.33 -10.85
CA SER A 36 0.60 -2.81 -10.32
C SER A 36 1.73 -3.84 -10.40
N SER A 37 2.94 -3.38 -10.69
CA SER A 37 4.14 -4.21 -10.53
C SER A 37 4.39 -4.51 -9.04
N PRO A 38 5.13 -5.57 -8.68
CA PRO A 38 5.51 -5.85 -7.30
C PRO A 38 6.17 -4.65 -6.60
N SER A 39 6.97 -3.87 -7.35
CA SER A 39 7.62 -2.68 -6.82
C SER A 39 6.65 -1.54 -6.53
N ASP A 40 5.61 -1.37 -7.36
CA ASP A 40 4.55 -0.39 -7.12
C ASP A 40 3.70 -0.76 -5.90
N LEU A 41 3.46 -2.06 -5.67
CA LEU A 41 2.78 -2.53 -4.46
C LEU A 41 3.56 -2.12 -3.19
N VAL A 42 4.89 -2.26 -3.20
CA VAL A 42 5.74 -1.84 -2.07
C VAL A 42 5.67 -0.33 -1.84
N LEU A 43 5.71 0.49 -2.91
CA LEU A 43 5.54 1.94 -2.80
C LEU A 43 4.18 2.30 -2.19
N MET A 44 3.10 1.65 -2.64
CA MET A 44 1.76 1.86 -2.10
C MET A 44 1.65 1.46 -0.62
N LEU A 45 2.39 0.44 -0.17
CA LEU A 45 2.43 0.06 1.25
C LEU A 45 3.11 1.16 2.08
N TYR A 46 4.24 1.71 1.63
CA TYR A 46 4.88 2.84 2.32
C TYR A 46 3.99 4.10 2.33
N ASP A 47 3.37 4.44 1.21
CA ASP A 47 2.40 5.54 1.13
C ASP A 47 1.22 5.30 2.09
N GLY A 48 0.77 4.05 2.19
CA GLY A 48 -0.24 3.61 3.15
C GLY A 48 0.16 3.87 4.59
N ILE A 49 1.39 3.50 4.99
CA ILE A 49 1.94 3.77 6.31
C ILE A 49 1.92 5.27 6.60
N ILE A 50 2.51 6.09 5.72
CA ILE A 50 2.61 7.55 5.88
C ILE A 50 1.21 8.17 6.02
N ARG A 51 0.26 7.75 5.18
CA ARG A 51 -1.13 8.23 5.24
C ARG A 51 -1.79 7.90 6.57
N PHE A 52 -1.68 6.66 7.06
CA PHE A 52 -2.26 6.29 8.34
C PHE A 52 -1.60 7.04 9.50
N LEU A 53 -0.28 7.20 9.49
CA LEU A 53 0.41 7.95 10.53
C LEU A 53 0.03 9.44 10.53
N ASN A 54 -0.13 10.07 9.37
CA ASN A 54 -0.65 11.44 9.28
C ASN A 54 -2.10 11.55 9.80
N ASN A 55 -2.96 10.57 9.53
CA ASN A 55 -4.31 10.53 10.10
C ASN A 55 -4.28 10.34 11.62
N ALA A 56 -3.35 9.54 12.16
CA ALA A 56 -3.16 9.38 13.59
C ALA A 56 -2.75 10.73 14.23
N LYS A 57 -1.87 11.50 13.58
CA LYS A 57 -1.50 12.84 14.03
C LYS A 57 -2.70 13.78 14.09
N GLY A 58 -3.57 13.80 13.08
CA GLY A 58 -4.79 14.61 13.10
C GLY A 58 -5.73 14.25 14.27
N GLY A 59 -5.63 13.04 14.82
CA GLY A 59 -6.35 12.63 16.01
C GLY A 59 -5.96 13.40 17.28
N PHE A 60 -4.76 13.97 17.34
CA PHE A 60 -4.30 14.75 18.50
C PHE A 60 -4.97 16.12 18.63
N ASP A 61 -5.55 16.62 17.54
CA ASP A 61 -6.26 17.90 17.50
C ASP A 61 -7.76 17.76 17.86
N LEU A 62 -8.23 16.53 18.13
CA LEU A 62 -9.64 16.25 18.44
C LEU A 62 -9.95 16.52 19.91
N GLU A 63 -11.03 17.26 20.15
CA GLU A 63 -11.48 17.61 21.50
C GLU A 63 -12.24 16.47 22.19
N ASP A 64 -12.99 15.68 21.43
CA ASP A 64 -13.74 14.55 21.98
C ASP A 64 -12.78 13.42 22.39
N PRO A 65 -12.77 12.98 23.67
CA PRO A 65 -11.82 11.98 24.12
C PRO A 65 -11.98 10.61 23.44
N ALA A 66 -13.20 10.24 23.05
CA ALA A 66 -13.43 8.96 22.38
C ALA A 66 -12.86 8.99 20.97
N ASP A 67 -13.13 10.07 20.22
CA ASP A 67 -12.59 10.26 18.87
C ASP A 67 -11.06 10.41 18.89
N PHE A 68 -10.50 11.20 19.83
CA PHE A 68 -9.07 11.32 20.07
C PHE A 68 -8.41 9.95 20.21
N HIS A 69 -8.93 9.10 21.11
CA HIS A 69 -8.35 7.78 21.34
C HIS A 69 -8.55 6.83 20.16
N GLN A 70 -9.74 6.81 19.56
CA GLN A 70 -10.09 5.89 18.49
C GLN A 70 -9.31 6.19 17.19
N VAL A 71 -9.19 7.46 16.81
CA VAL A 71 -8.49 7.88 15.60
C VAL A 71 -6.99 7.60 15.73
N ILE A 72 -6.36 7.97 16.85
CA ILE A 72 -4.94 7.72 17.07
C ILE A 72 -4.67 6.20 17.05
N ASN A 73 -5.40 5.44 17.87
CA ASN A 73 -5.16 4.01 18.02
C ASN A 73 -5.41 3.23 16.72
N GLY A 74 -6.57 3.48 16.08
CA GLY A 74 -6.97 2.73 14.90
C GLY A 74 -6.05 2.98 13.69
N ASN A 75 -5.55 4.20 13.53
CA ASN A 75 -4.60 4.49 12.46
C ASN A 75 -3.19 3.96 12.75
N ILE A 76 -2.71 4.04 13.99
CA ILE A 76 -1.42 3.44 14.36
C ILE A 76 -1.45 1.92 14.12
N GLN A 77 -2.51 1.23 14.53
CA GLN A 77 -2.65 -0.22 14.31
C GLN A 77 -2.62 -0.59 12.82
N LYS A 78 -3.26 0.20 11.96
CA LYS A 78 -3.23 -0.01 10.51
C LYS A 78 -1.82 0.17 9.93
N ALA A 79 -1.09 1.19 10.37
CA ALA A 79 0.30 1.38 9.96
C ALA A 79 1.20 0.22 10.43
N GLN A 80 1.05 -0.20 11.69
CA GLN A 80 1.79 -1.34 12.26
C GLN A 80 1.49 -2.66 11.51
N ALA A 81 0.24 -2.88 11.09
CA ALA A 81 -0.12 -4.06 10.29
C ALA A 81 0.66 -4.09 8.96
N ILE A 82 0.78 -2.96 8.27
CA ILE A 82 1.57 -2.87 7.03
C ILE A 82 3.06 -3.11 7.32
N ILE A 83 3.62 -2.49 8.36
CA ILE A 83 5.03 -2.65 8.73
C ILE A 83 5.36 -4.12 9.02
N ARG A 84 4.48 -4.82 9.74
CA ARG A 84 4.64 -6.25 10.05
C ARG A 84 4.55 -7.11 8.81
N GLU A 85 3.66 -6.77 7.87
CA GLU A 85 3.55 -7.47 6.58
C GLU A 85 4.80 -7.26 5.71
N LEU A 86 5.31 -6.03 5.62
CA LEU A 86 6.58 -5.74 4.94
C LEU A 86 7.72 -6.56 5.54
N ARG A 87 7.77 -6.67 6.87
CA ARG A 87 8.76 -7.49 7.56
C ARG A 87 8.61 -8.98 7.25
N SER A 88 7.39 -9.53 7.28
CA SER A 88 7.17 -10.95 6.96
C SER A 88 7.44 -11.28 5.50
N SER A 89 7.33 -10.29 4.61
CA SER A 89 7.67 -10.44 3.20
C SER A 89 9.17 -10.48 2.91
N LEU A 90 10.02 -10.12 3.88
CA LEU A 90 11.47 -10.25 3.72
C LEU A 90 11.85 -11.73 3.70
N ASP A 91 12.49 -12.16 2.61
CA ASP A 91 13.05 -13.50 2.49
C ASP A 91 14.28 -13.62 3.42
N MET A 92 14.02 -14.03 4.67
CA MET A 92 15.06 -14.15 5.70
C MET A 92 16.05 -15.28 5.41
N ASP A 93 15.67 -16.28 4.61
CA ASP A 93 16.55 -17.38 4.20
C ASP A 93 17.55 -16.93 3.12
N LYS A 94 17.20 -15.90 2.35
CA LYS A 94 18.10 -15.20 1.42
C LYS A 94 18.55 -13.83 1.93
N ALA A 95 18.28 -13.50 3.20
CA ALA A 95 18.58 -12.18 3.73
C ALA A 95 20.08 -11.97 3.74
N THR A 96 20.51 -11.06 2.86
CA THR A 96 21.81 -10.41 2.95
C THR A 96 21.80 -9.42 4.11
N GLU A 97 22.93 -8.77 4.38
CA GLU A 97 23.06 -7.67 5.34
C GLU A 97 21.96 -6.59 5.20
N PHE A 98 21.46 -6.38 3.98
CA PHE A 98 20.34 -5.49 3.71
C PHE A 98 19.01 -5.97 4.32
N GLY A 99 18.69 -7.26 4.17
CA GLY A 99 17.46 -7.85 4.70
C GLY A 99 17.40 -7.77 6.23
N GLU A 100 18.52 -8.06 6.90
CA GLU A 100 18.65 -7.94 8.35
C GLU A 100 18.49 -6.49 8.83
N THR A 101 19.11 -5.54 8.11
CA THR A 101 18.99 -4.11 8.41
C THR A 101 17.53 -3.63 8.29
N MET A 102 16.84 -4.04 7.23
CA MET A 102 15.42 -3.70 7.02
C MET A 102 14.51 -4.32 8.08
N ALA A 103 14.73 -5.58 8.44
CA ALA A 103 13.98 -6.23 9.52
C ALA A 103 14.15 -5.48 10.85
N GLY A 104 15.38 -5.08 11.19
CA GLY A 104 15.67 -4.28 12.39
C GLY A 104 15.00 -2.90 12.37
N LEU A 105 14.96 -2.23 11.22
CA LEU A 105 14.25 -0.96 11.06
C LEU A 105 12.74 -1.11 11.24
N TYR A 106 12.14 -2.15 10.66
CA TYR A 106 10.70 -2.42 10.83
C TYR A 106 10.34 -2.76 12.28
N ASP A 107 11.16 -3.56 12.96
CA ASP A 107 11.00 -3.84 14.39
C ASP A 107 11.11 -2.56 15.24
N TYR A 108 12.03 -1.68 14.89
CA TYR A 108 12.16 -0.36 15.52
C TYR A 108 10.91 0.50 15.30
N PHE A 109 10.39 0.59 14.08
CA PHE A 109 9.19 1.37 13.78
C PHE A 109 7.98 0.84 14.53
N ASP A 110 7.77 -0.48 14.55
CA ASP A 110 6.64 -1.08 15.27
C ASP A 110 6.66 -0.73 16.77
N ARG A 111 7.85 -0.81 17.39
CA ARG A 111 8.04 -0.42 18.80
C ARG A 111 7.77 1.06 19.04
N ARG A 112 8.31 1.95 18.20
CA ARG A 112 8.11 3.41 18.35
C ARG A 112 6.66 3.80 18.20
N LEU A 113 5.94 3.18 17.27
CA LEU A 113 4.51 3.40 17.11
C LEU A 113 3.70 2.86 18.29
N GLN A 114 4.12 1.73 18.87
CA GLN A 114 3.51 1.21 20.10
C GLN A 114 3.69 2.17 21.27
N GLU A 115 4.90 2.71 21.46
CA GLU A 115 5.18 3.75 22.47
C GLU A 115 4.31 5.00 22.24
N ALA A 116 4.21 5.48 21.00
CA ALA A 116 3.36 6.62 20.64
C ALA A 116 1.88 6.38 21.01
N ASN A 117 1.39 5.16 20.77
CA ASN A 117 0.02 4.79 21.04
C ASN A 117 -0.25 4.64 22.54
N MET A 118 0.68 4.06 23.30
CA MET A 118 0.53 3.88 24.75
C MET A 118 0.58 5.22 25.49
N ASP A 119 1.60 6.03 25.18
CA ASP A 119 1.84 7.30 25.86
C ASP A 119 1.01 8.46 25.29
N LYS A 120 0.35 8.25 24.15
CA LYS A 120 -0.34 9.29 23.37
C LYS A 120 0.58 10.49 23.16
N LYS A 121 1.70 10.25 22.48
CA LYS A 121 2.68 11.28 22.08
C LYS A 121 2.84 11.31 20.55
N PRO A 122 2.87 12.49 19.93
CA PRO A 122 3.03 12.60 18.48
C PRO A 122 4.47 12.39 18.01
N ASP A 123 5.48 12.75 18.81
CA ASP A 123 6.90 12.75 18.37
C ASP A 123 7.39 11.42 17.77
N PRO A 124 7.07 10.23 18.34
CA PRO A 124 7.49 8.97 17.72
C PRO A 124 6.80 8.71 16.37
N ILE A 125 5.59 9.25 16.15
CA ILE A 125 4.88 9.16 14.87
C ILE A 125 5.63 9.98 13.82
N ASP A 126 6.02 11.21 14.16
CA ASP A 126 6.78 12.09 13.27
C ASP A 126 8.13 11.50 12.87
N GLU A 127 8.83 10.92 13.83
CA GLU A 127 10.08 10.21 13.57
C GLU A 127 9.88 9.08 12.55
N VAL A 128 8.88 8.22 12.76
CA VAL A 128 8.63 7.08 11.88
C VAL A 128 8.21 7.55 10.48
N ILE A 129 7.36 8.58 10.36
CA ILE A 129 6.99 9.17 9.07
C ILE A 129 8.25 9.59 8.29
N GLY A 130 9.16 10.34 8.92
CA GLY A 130 10.37 10.82 8.24
C GLY A 130 11.28 9.68 7.76
N ARG A 131 11.43 8.63 8.57
CA ARG A 131 12.24 7.46 8.20
C ARG A 131 11.58 6.64 7.09
N VAL A 132 10.27 6.41 7.17
CA VAL A 132 9.51 5.68 6.13
C VAL A 132 9.54 6.46 4.81
N GLN A 133 9.39 7.78 4.85
CA GLN A 133 9.48 8.63 3.65
C GLN A 133 10.85 8.48 2.96
N THR A 134 11.93 8.50 3.73
CA THR A 134 13.29 8.34 3.19
C THR A 134 13.46 6.98 2.48
N ILE A 135 12.92 5.90 3.07
CA ILE A 135 12.98 4.56 2.48
C ILE A 135 12.12 4.48 1.21
N ARG A 136 10.91 5.04 1.26
CA ARG A 136 9.98 5.11 0.13
C ARG A 136 10.62 5.82 -1.07
N ASP A 137 11.24 6.97 -0.84
CA ASP A 137 11.87 7.78 -1.90
C ASP A 137 13.08 7.06 -2.51
N ALA A 138 13.88 6.37 -1.68
CA ALA A 138 14.97 5.53 -2.18
C ALA A 138 14.46 4.37 -3.06
N TRP A 139 13.33 3.77 -2.68
CA TRP A 139 12.70 2.71 -3.48
C TRP A 139 12.13 3.22 -4.80
N GLU A 140 11.47 4.39 -4.78
CA GLU A 140 10.95 5.04 -5.99
C GLU A 140 12.07 5.36 -6.98
N GLU A 141 13.20 5.85 -6.48
CA GLU A 141 14.37 6.11 -7.31
C GLU A 141 14.92 4.83 -7.95
N MET A 142 15.01 3.73 -7.20
CA MET A 142 15.44 2.43 -7.70
C MET A 142 14.54 1.94 -8.85
N VAL A 143 13.22 1.94 -8.63
CA VAL A 143 12.23 1.52 -9.64
C VAL A 143 12.35 2.38 -10.91
N ARG A 144 12.51 3.69 -10.74
CA ARG A 144 12.68 4.62 -11.87
C ARG A 144 13.93 4.32 -12.69
N ARG A 145 15.05 3.98 -12.04
CA ARG A 145 16.30 3.62 -12.70
C ARG A 145 16.17 2.30 -13.46
N GLU A 146 15.49 1.31 -12.89
CA GLU A 146 15.23 0.02 -13.55
C GLU A 146 14.41 0.19 -14.84
N LEU A 147 13.32 0.96 -14.79
CA LEU A 147 12.49 1.25 -15.97
C LEU A 147 13.28 1.96 -17.08
N LYS A 148 14.16 2.89 -16.72
CA LYS A 148 15.04 3.59 -17.68
C LYS A 148 15.99 2.62 -18.38
N ASN A 149 16.58 1.69 -17.62
CA ASN A 149 17.52 0.70 -18.15
C ASN A 149 16.87 -0.29 -19.13
N VAL A 150 15.58 -0.61 -18.92
CA VAL A 150 14.80 -1.46 -19.85
C VAL A 150 14.53 -0.72 -21.17
N SER A 151 14.06 0.53 -21.11
CA SER A 151 13.80 1.36 -22.30
C SER A 151 15.06 1.59 -23.15
N SER A 152 16.23 1.80 -22.54
CA SER A 152 17.49 1.96 -23.27
C SER A 152 18.01 0.68 -23.94
N LYS A 153 17.56 -0.51 -23.51
CA LYS A 153 17.91 -1.78 -24.15
C LYS A 153 17.05 -2.08 -25.39
N GLU A 154 15.81 -1.60 -25.42
CA GLU A 154 14.89 -1.82 -26.56
C GLU A 154 15.24 -0.93 -27.76
N GLU A 155 15.71 0.31 -27.53
CA GLU A 155 16.13 1.23 -28.60
C GLU A 155 17.46 0.85 -29.28
N GLY A 156 18.27 -0.02 -28.66
CA GLY A 156 19.57 -0.47 -29.20
C GLY A 156 19.51 -1.75 -30.05
N GLY A 157 18.33 -2.37 -30.22
CA GLY A 157 18.17 -3.70 -30.81
C GLY A 157 17.75 -3.74 -32.29
N GLU A 158 17.36 -2.62 -32.90
CA GLU A 158 16.78 -2.61 -34.25
C GLU A 158 17.68 -1.87 -35.24
N SER A 159 18.80 -2.50 -35.63
CA SER A 159 19.66 -2.09 -36.75
C SER A 159 20.40 -3.29 -37.33
N THR A 160 19.68 -4.37 -37.66
CA THR A 160 20.25 -5.40 -38.53
C THR A 160 19.80 -5.10 -39.94
N GLU A 161 20.70 -4.42 -40.64
CA GLU A 161 20.68 -4.16 -42.08
C GLU A 161 20.19 -5.41 -42.84
N VAL A 162 18.99 -5.35 -43.40
CA VAL A 162 18.49 -6.39 -44.32
C VAL A 162 19.25 -6.18 -45.63
N GLY A 163 20.47 -6.74 -45.69
CA GLY A 163 21.25 -6.85 -46.91
C GLY A 163 20.49 -7.72 -47.90
N THR A 164 19.74 -7.09 -48.80
CA THR A 164 19.23 -7.71 -50.02
C THR A 164 20.42 -8.16 -50.86
N LEU A 165 20.84 -9.42 -50.70
CA LEU A 165 21.77 -10.05 -51.64
C LEU A 165 20.97 -10.47 -52.87
N ASP A 166 21.14 -9.65 -53.89
CA ASP A 166 20.68 -9.83 -55.26
C ASP A 166 21.08 -11.21 -55.81
N ILE A 167 20.09 -11.93 -56.31
CA ILE A 167 20.20 -13.19 -57.03
C ILE A 167 20.34 -12.88 -58.52
N SER A 168 21.55 -12.73 -59.05
CA SER A 168 21.81 -12.74 -60.50
C SER A 168 23.30 -12.93 -60.82
N GLY A 169 23.63 -14.01 -61.55
CA GLY A 169 24.91 -14.17 -62.25
C GLY A 169 25.53 -15.55 -62.16
#